data_AF-A0A444XMH0-F1
#
_entry.id   AF-A0A444XMH0-F1
#
_cell.length_a   1.000
_cell.length_b   1.000
_cell.length_c   1.000
_cell.angle_alpha   90.00
_cell.angle_beta   90.00
_cell.angle_gamma   90.00
#
_symmetry.space_group_name_H-M   'P 1'
#
loop_
_entity.id
_entity.type
_entity.pdbx_description
1 polymer ?
#
loop_
_entity_poly.entity_id
_entity_poly.type
_entity_poly.pdbx_seq_one_letter_code
_entity_poly.pdbx_strand_id
1 'polypeptide(L)'
;MIDTSPFSSLDHATSFARQLWFKESCIQSWLDAFSGQSHVYRAISHAPGSMMREMLQWDRKYRAKFGFEFRTSTETWCSQEILDEVKSRYENTLVVELDIAAWEEFKLIAHGLERLWDSKKDSDFVLFI
;
A
#
# COMPACT_ATOMS: atom_id res chain seq x y z
N MET A 1 -10.34 -8.73 13.01
CA MET A 1 -8.93 -9.12 13.26
C MET A 1 -8.66 -9.36 14.75
N ILE A 2 -9.01 -8.43 15.66
CA ILE A 2 -8.81 -8.64 17.12
C ILE A 2 -9.66 -9.82 17.62
N ASP A 3 -10.91 -9.91 17.16
CA ASP A 3 -11.83 -10.99 17.59
C ASP A 3 -11.43 -12.39 17.08
N THR A 4 -10.56 -12.45 16.07
CA THR A 4 -10.01 -13.69 15.51
C THR A 4 -8.63 -14.04 16.09
N SER A 5 -8.11 -13.23 17.01
CA SER A 5 -6.88 -13.51 17.74
C SER A 5 -7.12 -14.61 18.80
N PRO A 6 -6.14 -15.50 19.06
CA PRO A 6 -4.79 -15.52 18.50
C PRO A 6 -4.68 -16.23 17.14
N PHE A 7 -3.81 -15.73 16.28
CA PHE A 7 -3.39 -16.42 15.05
C PHE A 7 -2.28 -17.43 15.35
N SER A 8 -2.33 -18.59 14.72
CA SER A 8 -1.37 -19.69 14.92
C SER A 8 -0.03 -19.50 14.19
N SER A 9 0.00 -18.68 13.14
CA SER A 9 1.19 -18.38 12.34
C SER A 9 1.02 -17.07 11.57
N LEU A 10 2.14 -16.50 11.10
CA LEU A 10 2.14 -15.38 10.16
C LEU A 10 1.34 -15.71 8.89
N ASP A 11 1.51 -16.91 8.34
CA ASP A 11 0.77 -17.36 7.16
C ASP A 11 -0.75 -17.40 7.40
N HIS A 12 -1.18 -17.86 8.58
CA HIS A 12 -2.59 -17.86 8.97
C HIS A 12 -3.11 -16.41 9.08
N ALA A 13 -2.37 -15.50 9.72
CA ALA A 13 -2.74 -14.10 9.84
C ALA A 13 -2.84 -13.41 8.46
N THR A 14 -1.85 -13.60 7.59
CA THR A 14 -1.81 -13.02 6.24
C THR A 14 -2.91 -13.60 5.35
N SER A 15 -3.17 -14.91 5.43
CA SER A 15 -4.27 -15.54 4.70
C SER A 15 -5.64 -15.04 5.15
N PHE A 16 -5.84 -14.85 6.46
CA PHE A 16 -7.07 -14.26 7.00
C PHE A 16 -7.24 -12.81 6.52
N ALA A 17 -6.19 -11.98 6.62
CA ALA A 17 -6.22 -10.60 6.14
C ALA A 17 -6.54 -10.52 4.64
N ARG A 18 -5.98 -11.42 3.82
CA ARG A 18 -6.29 -11.50 2.38
C ARG A 18 -7.75 -11.80 2.11
N GLN A 19 -8.35 -12.75 2.84
CA GLN A 19 -9.77 -13.08 2.69
C GLN A 19 -10.65 -11.90 3.07
N LEU A 20 -10.39 -11.28 4.21
CA LEU A 20 -11.11 -10.09 4.67
C LEU A 20 -11.01 -8.96 3.64
N TRP A 21 -9.81 -8.68 3.13
CA TRP A 21 -9.55 -7.61 2.18
C TRP A 21 -10.24 -7.81 0.83
N PHE A 22 -10.16 -9.00 0.22
CA PHE A 22 -10.66 -9.20 -1.15
C PHE A 22 -12.08 -9.78 -1.24
N LYS A 23 -12.58 -10.44 -0.19
CA LYS A 23 -13.90 -11.09 -0.22
C LYS A 23 -14.95 -10.38 0.62
N GLU A 24 -14.56 -9.81 1.75
CA GLU A 24 -15.51 -9.27 2.73
C GLU A 24 -15.54 -7.73 2.72
N SER A 25 -14.44 -7.08 2.33
CA SER A 25 -14.36 -5.63 2.26
C SER A 25 -15.11 -5.10 1.04
N CYS A 26 -15.88 -4.03 1.23
CA CYS A 26 -16.50 -3.32 0.12
C CYS A 26 -15.53 -2.30 -0.49
N ILE A 27 -15.85 -1.79 -1.67
CA ILE A 27 -15.04 -0.77 -2.37
C ILE A 27 -14.79 0.45 -1.48
N GLN A 28 -15.76 0.87 -0.67
CA GLN A 28 -15.57 2.01 0.23
C GLN A 28 -14.44 1.76 1.24
N SER A 29 -14.35 0.55 1.80
CA SER A 29 -13.26 0.20 2.72
C SER A 29 -11.89 0.24 2.04
N TRP A 30 -11.80 -0.11 0.76
CA TRP A 30 -10.57 0.06 -0.01
C TRP A 30 -10.23 1.55 -0.19
N LEU A 31 -11.20 2.36 -0.62
CA LEU A 31 -11.01 3.80 -0.81
C LEU A 31 -10.59 4.50 0.49
N ASP A 32 -11.16 4.08 1.63
CA ASP A 32 -10.79 4.60 2.94
C ASP A 32 -9.33 4.29 3.28
N ALA A 33 -8.83 3.08 2.98
CA ALA A 33 -7.40 2.74 3.13
C ALA A 33 -6.52 3.56 2.17
N PHE A 34 -7.00 3.87 0.98
CA PHE A 34 -6.28 4.70 0.01
C PHE A 34 -6.23 6.18 0.39
N SER A 35 -7.04 6.65 1.35
CA SER A 35 -7.21 8.09 1.64
C SER A 35 -5.97 8.82 2.22
N GLY A 36 -4.94 8.10 2.67
CA GLY A 36 -3.66 8.69 3.09
C GLY A 36 -2.85 9.30 1.94
N GLN A 37 -1.73 9.98 2.25
CA GLN A 37 -0.84 10.57 1.23
C GLN A 37 -0.49 9.59 0.10
N SER A 38 -0.64 10.03 -1.14
CA SER A 38 -0.19 9.29 -2.33
C SER A 38 1.29 8.91 -2.25
N HIS A 39 1.64 7.72 -2.74
CA HIS A 39 3.03 7.28 -2.82
C HIS A 39 3.84 8.09 -3.82
N VAL A 40 3.21 8.65 -4.87
CA VAL A 40 3.88 9.63 -5.75
C VAL A 40 4.26 10.85 -4.94
N TYR A 41 3.34 11.38 -4.13
CA TYR A 41 3.61 12.54 -3.30
C TYR A 41 4.74 12.28 -2.28
N ARG A 42 4.71 11.13 -1.60
CA ARG A 42 5.77 10.75 -0.65
C ARG A 42 7.13 10.62 -1.31
N ALA A 43 7.20 10.06 -2.51
CA ALA A 43 8.45 9.86 -3.22
C ALA A 43 9.12 11.18 -3.66
N ILE A 44 8.40 12.31 -3.70
CA ILE A 44 8.96 13.62 -4.02
C ILE A 44 10.08 14.02 -3.05
N SER A 45 10.03 13.62 -1.78
CA SER A 45 11.09 13.96 -0.82
C SER A 45 12.44 13.30 -1.13
N HIS A 46 12.43 12.25 -1.96
CA HIS A 46 13.62 11.52 -2.40
C HIS A 46 14.01 11.83 -3.85
N ALA A 47 13.18 12.59 -4.58
CA ALA A 47 13.38 12.89 -5.98
C ALA A 47 14.40 14.03 -6.19
N PRO A 48 15.19 13.99 -7.28
CA PRO A 48 15.95 15.15 -7.73
C PRO A 48 15.03 16.34 -8.02
N GLY A 49 15.51 17.57 -7.75
CA GLY A 49 14.72 18.80 -7.93
C GLY A 49 14.12 18.98 -9.34
N SER A 50 14.80 18.48 -10.38
CA SER A 50 14.32 18.47 -11.76
C SER A 50 13.05 17.63 -11.96
N MET A 51 12.85 16.59 -11.16
CA MET A 51 11.75 15.62 -11.28
C MET A 51 10.54 15.97 -10.40
N MET A 52 10.74 16.72 -9.32
CA MET A 52 9.68 17.05 -8.35
C MET A 52 8.43 17.65 -9.00
N ARG A 53 8.60 18.57 -9.95
CA ARG A 53 7.48 19.23 -10.65
C ARG A 53 6.67 18.25 -11.49
N GLU A 54 7.35 17.31 -12.15
CA GLU A 54 6.70 16.28 -12.95
C GLU A 54 5.91 15.31 -12.06
N MET A 55 6.50 14.85 -10.95
CA MET A 55 5.80 13.99 -9.99
C MET A 55 4.56 14.65 -9.39
N LEU A 56 4.65 15.91 -8.98
CA LEU A 56 3.48 16.68 -8.51
C LEU A 56 2.37 16.78 -9.58
N GLN A 57 2.76 16.91 -10.84
CA GLN A 57 1.79 16.95 -11.94
C GLN A 57 1.11 15.59 -12.11
N TRP A 58 1.86 14.48 -12.07
CA TRP A 58 1.31 13.15 -12.20
C TRP A 58 0.45 12.73 -11.01
N ASP A 59 0.83 13.10 -9.80
CA ASP A 59 0.03 12.91 -8.59
C ASP A 59 -1.38 13.50 -8.75
N ARG A 60 -1.45 14.76 -9.18
CA ARG A 60 -2.73 15.45 -9.46
C ARG A 60 -3.50 14.84 -10.62
N LYS A 61 -2.82 14.49 -11.72
CA LYS A 61 -3.45 13.88 -12.90
C LYS A 61 -4.08 12.53 -12.56
N TYR A 62 -3.36 11.69 -11.83
CA TYR A 62 -3.83 10.38 -11.39
C TYR A 62 -5.08 10.53 -10.53
N ARG A 63 -5.00 11.35 -9.47
CA ARG A 63 -6.14 11.58 -8.57
C ARG A 63 -7.36 12.15 -9.30
N ALA A 64 -7.16 13.08 -10.23
CA ALA A 64 -8.23 13.65 -11.03
C ALA A 64 -8.91 12.61 -11.96
N LYS A 65 -8.17 11.63 -12.48
CA LYS A 65 -8.72 10.59 -13.35
C LYS A 65 -9.45 9.50 -12.56
N PHE A 66 -8.85 8.99 -11.49
CA PHE A 66 -9.33 7.79 -10.81
C PHE A 66 -10.12 8.07 -9.53
N GLY A 67 -9.99 9.27 -8.95
CA GLY A 67 -10.73 9.67 -7.75
C GLY A 67 -10.12 9.21 -6.42
N PHE A 68 -8.97 8.54 -6.43
CA PHE A 68 -8.25 8.11 -5.23
C PHE A 68 -6.73 8.32 -5.37
N GLU A 69 -5.99 8.16 -4.27
CA GLU A 69 -4.55 8.41 -4.19
C GLU A 69 -3.74 7.23 -4.75
N PHE A 70 -2.60 7.50 -5.38
CA PHE A 70 -1.77 6.45 -6.00
C PHE A 70 -1.19 5.50 -4.94
N ARG A 71 -1.40 4.18 -5.14
CA ARG A 71 -0.91 3.10 -4.29
C ARG A 71 0.06 2.18 -5.02
N THR A 72 1.23 1.95 -4.43
CA THR A 72 2.27 1.03 -4.90
C THR A 72 3.02 0.46 -3.68
N SER A 73 3.50 -0.77 -3.78
CA SER A 73 4.43 -1.36 -2.83
C SER A 73 5.89 -0.96 -3.08
N THR A 74 6.16 -0.21 -4.15
CA THR A 74 7.50 0.26 -4.48
C THR A 74 7.99 1.26 -3.43
N GLU A 75 9.26 1.10 -3.06
CA GLU A 75 9.89 1.90 -2.01
C GLU A 75 9.94 3.38 -2.37
N THR A 76 9.66 4.27 -1.42
CA THR A 76 9.49 5.71 -1.69
C THR A 76 10.77 6.40 -2.18
N TRP A 77 11.94 5.81 -1.95
CA TRP A 77 13.21 6.30 -2.49
C TRP A 77 13.46 5.91 -3.95
N CYS A 78 12.68 4.99 -4.53
CA CYS A 78 12.71 4.63 -5.94
C CYS A 78 11.84 5.59 -6.78
N SER A 79 12.10 6.89 -6.67
CA SER A 79 11.20 7.92 -7.21
C SER A 79 11.01 7.86 -8.74
N GLN A 80 12.02 7.39 -9.48
CA GLN A 80 11.92 7.18 -10.93
C GLN A 80 10.99 6.01 -11.28
N GLU A 81 11.10 4.90 -10.56
CA GLU A 81 10.26 3.71 -10.75
C GLU A 81 8.79 4.04 -10.46
N ILE A 82 8.52 4.74 -9.36
CA ILE A 82 7.17 5.23 -9.02
C ILE A 82 6.61 6.16 -10.10
N LEU A 83 7.45 7.01 -10.68
CA LEU A 83 7.04 7.91 -11.77
C LEU A 83 6.70 7.13 -13.04
N ASP A 84 7.45 6.08 -13.36
CA ASP A 84 7.20 5.24 -14.53
C ASP A 84 5.95 4.36 -14.33
N GLU A 85 5.72 3.85 -13.12
CA GLU A 85 4.51 3.14 -12.75
C GLU A 85 3.26 4.01 -12.88
N VAL A 86 3.26 5.23 -12.32
CA VAL A 86 2.06 6.10 -12.40
C VAL A 86 1.75 6.49 -13.84
N LYS A 87 2.77 6.69 -14.69
CA LYS A 87 2.60 6.94 -16.13
C LYS A 87 1.99 5.74 -16.84
N SER A 88 2.51 4.54 -16.59
CA SER A 88 2.02 3.30 -17.19
C SER A 88 0.58 3.00 -16.78
N ARG A 89 0.30 3.07 -15.47
CA ARG A 89 -1.02 2.81 -14.86
C ARG A 89 -2.04 3.89 -15.21
N TYR A 90 -1.60 5.08 -15.60
CA TYR A 90 -2.50 6.10 -16.09
C TYR A 90 -3.29 5.66 -17.32
N GLU A 91 -2.80 4.71 -18.13
CA GLU A 91 -3.53 4.22 -19.30
C GLU A 91 -4.65 3.22 -18.95
N ASN A 92 -4.71 2.75 -17.69
CA ASN A 92 -5.73 1.80 -17.25
C ASN A 92 -7.15 2.39 -17.24
N THR A 93 -8.13 1.47 -17.28
CA THR A 93 -9.52 1.76 -16.92
C THR A 93 -9.67 1.83 -15.41
N LEU A 94 -10.68 2.53 -14.91
CA LEU A 94 -10.92 2.67 -13.47
C LEU A 94 -11.04 1.32 -12.75
N VAL A 95 -11.73 0.35 -13.34
CA VAL A 95 -11.94 -0.98 -12.73
C VAL A 95 -10.63 -1.74 -12.59
N VAL A 96 -9.79 -1.71 -13.64
CA VAL A 96 -8.47 -2.35 -13.61
C VAL A 96 -7.56 -1.67 -12.59
N GLU A 97 -7.57 -0.34 -12.58
CA GLU A 97 -6.70 0.42 -11.67
C GLU A 97 -7.09 0.27 -10.21
N LEU A 98 -8.40 0.17 -9.93
CA LEU A 98 -8.91 -0.09 -8.59
C LEU A 98 -8.44 -1.46 -8.07
N ASP A 99 -8.48 -2.49 -8.91
CA ASP A 99 -8.01 -3.84 -8.56
C ASP A 99 -6.49 -3.86 -8.30
N ILE A 100 -5.71 -3.19 -9.15
CA ILE A 100 -4.26 -3.04 -8.95
C ILE A 100 -3.98 -2.31 -7.64
N ALA A 101 -4.65 -1.18 -7.37
CA ALA A 101 -4.46 -0.42 -6.13
C ALA A 101 -4.82 -1.26 -4.88
N ALA A 102 -5.87 -2.08 -4.95
CA ALA A 102 -6.24 -3.00 -3.88
C ALA A 102 -5.15 -4.05 -3.62
N TRP A 103 -4.51 -4.58 -4.67
CA TRP A 103 -3.37 -5.48 -4.53
C TRP A 103 -2.13 -4.80 -3.96
N GLU A 104 -1.80 -3.60 -4.42
CA GLU A 104 -0.67 -2.84 -3.90
C GLU A 104 -0.84 -2.50 -2.41
N GLU A 105 -2.04 -2.07 -2.00
CA GLU A 105 -2.34 -1.82 -0.59
C GLU A 105 -2.27 -3.12 0.23
N PHE A 106 -2.74 -4.25 -0.33
CA PHE A 106 -2.64 -5.54 0.37
C PHE A 106 -1.18 -5.97 0.60
N LYS A 107 -0.27 -5.73 -0.36
CA LYS A 107 1.17 -5.99 -0.17
C LYS A 107 1.72 -5.18 1.01
N LEU A 108 1.32 -3.92 1.13
CA LEU A 108 1.73 -3.06 2.27
C LEU A 108 1.17 -3.58 3.60
N ILE A 109 -0.09 -4.01 3.62
CA ILE A 109 -0.71 -4.65 4.80
C ILE A 109 0.05 -5.91 5.19
N ALA A 110 0.35 -6.80 4.23
CA ALA A 110 1.07 -8.04 4.46
C ALA A 110 2.48 -7.78 5.01
N HIS A 111 3.22 -6.83 4.43
CA HIS A 111 4.53 -6.44 4.93
C HIS A 111 4.45 -5.84 6.35
N GLY A 112 3.40 -5.07 6.65
CA GLY A 112 3.12 -4.60 8.00
C GLY A 112 2.89 -5.74 9.00
N LEU A 113 2.16 -6.79 8.60
CA LEU A 113 1.95 -7.98 9.42
C LEU A 113 3.25 -8.73 9.70
N GLU A 114 4.12 -8.89 8.70
CA GLU A 114 5.46 -9.50 8.85
C GLU A 114 6.27 -8.77 9.91
N ARG A 115 6.36 -7.43 9.80
CA ARG A 115 7.09 -6.59 10.76
C ARG A 115 6.55 -6.71 12.17
N LEU A 116 5.21 -6.70 12.34
CA LEU A 116 4.57 -6.86 13.65
C LEU A 116 4.82 -8.26 14.22
N TRP A 117 4.80 -9.29 13.39
CA TRP A 117 5.03 -10.67 13.81
C TRP A 117 6.46 -10.88 14.30
N ASP A 118 7.45 -10.35 13.58
CA ASP A 118 8.84 -10.45 13.99
C ASP A 118 9.12 -9.65 15.27
N SER A 119 8.53 -8.44 15.41
CA SER A 119 8.65 -7.67 16.66
C SER A 119 8.07 -8.38 17.89
N LYS A 120 7.04 -9.22 17.71
CA LYS A 120 6.49 -10.05 18.79
C LYS A 120 7.46 -11.14 19.23
N LYS A 121 8.12 -11.81 18.27
CA LYS A 121 9.14 -12.83 18.60
C LYS A 121 10.23 -12.22 19.47
N ASP A 122 10.73 -11.05 19.08
CA ASP A 122 11.77 -10.35 19.84
C ASP A 122 11.29 -9.98 21.26
N SER A 123 10.03 -9.57 21.43
CA SER A 123 9.47 -9.26 22.74
C SER A 123 9.28 -10.50 23.63
N ASP A 124 8.94 -11.66 23.06
CA ASP A 124 8.87 -12.92 23.82
C ASP A 124 10.27 -13.42 24.24
N PHE A 125 11.33 -13.06 23.50
CA PHE A 125 12.71 -13.35 23.86
C PHE A 125 13.24 -12.49 25.03
N VAL A 126 12.71 -11.28 25.24
CA VAL A 126 13.16 -10.37 26.32
C VAL A 126 12.58 -10.73 27.70
N LEU A 127 11.61 -11.64 27.78
CA LEU A 127 11.03 -12.14 29.04
C LEU A 127 11.88 -13.21 29.77
N PHE A 128 13.15 -13.42 29.37
CA PHE A 128 14.07 -14.38 29.97
C PHE A 128 15.38 -13.78 30.54
N ILE A 129 15.38 -12.50 30.93
CA ILE A 129 16.45 -11.88 31.73
C ILE A 129 15.84 -11.25 32.98
#